data_AF-A0A1E7XGK9-F1
#
_entry.id   AF-A0A1E7XGK9-F1
#
_cell.length_a   1.000
_cell.length_b   1.000
_cell.length_c   1.000
_cell.angle_alpha   90.00
_cell.angle_beta   90.00
_cell.angle_gamma   90.00
#
_symmetry.space_group_name_H-M   'P 1'
#
loop_
_entity.id
_entity.type
_entity.pdbx_description
1 polymer ?
#
loop_
_entity_poly.entity_id
_entity_poly.type
_entity_poly.pdbx_seq_one_letter_code
_entity_poly.pdbx_strand_id
1 'polypeptide(L)'
;MLENLKLRRSTYIFLIAWGIIAFLAASVIFKFHPLNVSFSISDRRLLQGLWRGLLLLFVYIAFTIIPTRAAITIPSFFYFGLLGSYLWQFMMVVLSGNWRGIVIDLIFVVSYIILIYCATMSSFQIINVVHKNRSVYYFSKWFKSVRRVIKAHWLSLTVVTGAYVVLWSVFSLV
;
A
#
# COMPACT_ATOMS: atom_id res chain seq x y z
N MET A 1 -4.42 2.43 -24.84
CA MET A 1 -5.34 3.52 -24.49
C MET A 1 -5.65 3.47 -23.00
N LEU A 2 -4.94 4.25 -22.20
CA LEU A 2 -5.26 4.50 -20.79
C LEU A 2 -6.36 5.56 -20.74
N GLU A 3 -7.62 5.14 -20.82
CA GLU A 3 -8.73 6.06 -20.50
C GLU A 3 -8.53 6.62 -19.11
N ASN A 4 -8.65 7.95 -18.98
CA ASN A 4 -8.47 8.72 -17.75
C ASN A 4 -9.14 8.02 -16.54
N LEU A 5 -8.32 7.32 -15.75
CA LEU A 5 -8.66 6.72 -14.47
C LEU A 5 -8.74 7.83 -13.40
N LYS A 6 -9.60 8.83 -13.63
CA LYS A 6 -9.86 9.88 -12.65
C LYS A 6 -10.84 9.35 -11.61
N LEU A 7 -10.41 9.34 -10.35
CA LEU A 7 -11.31 9.25 -9.20
C LEU A 7 -12.12 10.55 -9.11
N ARG A 8 -13.29 10.51 -8.45
CA ARG A 8 -14.08 11.73 -8.21
C ARG A 8 -13.29 12.66 -7.29
N ARG A 9 -13.37 13.97 -7.53
CA ARG A 9 -12.70 15.02 -6.72
C ARG A 9 -13.03 14.89 -5.23
N SER A 10 -14.26 14.52 -4.89
CA SER A 10 -14.69 14.27 -3.49
C SER A 10 -13.93 13.13 -2.83
N THR A 11 -13.59 12.09 -3.58
CA THR A 11 -12.86 10.92 -3.10
C THR A 11 -11.42 11.28 -2.73
N TYR A 12 -10.77 12.15 -3.50
CA TYR A 12 -9.45 12.68 -3.16
C TYR A 12 -9.48 13.50 -1.87
N ILE A 13 -10.48 14.39 -1.73
CA ILE A 13 -10.64 15.23 -0.52
C ILE A 13 -10.81 14.34 0.72
N PHE A 14 -11.61 13.28 0.63
CA PHE A 14 -11.82 12.35 1.74
C PHE A 14 -10.53 11.60 2.13
N LEU A 15 -9.76 11.14 1.14
CA LEU A 15 -8.48 10.46 1.38
C LEU A 15 -7.43 11.41 2.00
N ILE A 16 -7.39 12.68 1.56
CA ILE A 16 -6.49 13.69 2.13
C ILE A 16 -6.89 14.01 3.57
N ALA A 17 -8.16 14.27 3.83
CA ALA A 17 -8.67 14.53 5.17
C ALA A 17 -8.36 13.36 6.12
N TRP A 18 -8.54 12.13 5.65
CA TRP A 18 -8.17 10.94 6.41
C TRP A 18 -6.66 10.81 6.63
N GLY A 19 -5.84 11.09 5.61
CA GLY A 19 -4.38 11.09 5.76
C GLY A 19 -3.92 12.06 6.85
N ILE A 20 -4.54 13.25 6.93
CA ILE A 20 -4.30 14.23 8.00
C ILE A 20 -4.72 13.68 9.36
N ILE A 21 -5.92 13.09 9.47
CA ILE A 21 -6.41 12.49 10.73
C ILE A 21 -5.50 11.35 11.19
N ALA A 22 -5.09 10.47 10.28
CA ALA A 22 -4.20 9.37 10.59
C ALA A 22 -2.81 9.84 11.02
N PHE A 23 -2.29 10.90 10.41
CA PHE A 23 -1.05 11.55 10.83
C PHE A 23 -1.17 12.15 12.24
N LEU A 24 -2.27 12.85 12.54
CA LEU A 24 -2.54 13.38 13.88
C LEU A 24 -2.73 12.26 14.91
N ALA A 25 -3.47 11.20 14.58
CA ALA A 25 -3.64 10.04 15.45
C ALA A 25 -2.29 9.35 15.72
N ALA A 26 -1.45 9.19 14.68
CA ALA A 26 -0.09 8.68 14.83
C ALA A 26 0.75 9.56 15.76
N SER A 27 0.61 10.89 15.69
CA SER A 27 1.32 11.82 16.58
C SER A 27 0.96 11.68 18.06
N VAL A 28 -0.29 11.30 18.36
CA VAL A 28 -0.76 11.07 19.73
C VAL A 28 -0.32 9.70 20.25
N ILE A 29 -0.36 8.68 19.39
CA ILE A 29 -0.04 7.29 19.76
C ILE A 29 1.48 7.08 19.87
N PHE A 30 2.24 7.54 18.88
CA PHE A 30 3.69 7.43 18.85
C PHE A 30 4.32 8.66 19.52
N LYS A 31 4.31 8.67 20.87
CA LYS A 31 5.17 9.57 21.66
C LYS A 31 6.64 9.36 21.24
N PHE A 32 7.47 10.42 21.33
CA PHE A 32 8.93 10.44 21.08
C PHE A 32 9.66 9.22 21.66
N HIS A 33 9.61 8.11 20.94
CA HIS A 33 10.45 6.95 21.18
C HIS A 33 11.52 7.00 20.08
N PRO A 34 12.80 7.18 20.45
CA PRO A 34 13.87 7.14 19.48
C PRO A 34 13.84 5.76 18.82
N LEU A 35 13.50 5.74 17.53
CA LEU A 35 13.54 4.54 16.70
C LEU A 35 14.99 4.09 16.62
N ASN A 36 15.36 3.11 17.45
CA ASN A 36 16.64 2.44 17.30
C ASN A 36 16.54 1.53 16.08
N VAL A 37 17.28 1.88 15.03
CA VAL A 37 17.46 1.02 13.85
C VAL A 37 18.33 -0.16 14.28
N SER A 38 17.72 -1.24 14.79
CA SER A 38 18.44 -2.49 14.97
C SER A 38 18.46 -3.24 13.64
N PHE A 39 19.64 -3.40 13.06
CA PHE A 39 19.88 -4.26 11.89
C PHE A 39 19.79 -5.73 12.30
N SER A 40 18.61 -6.15 12.77
CA SER A 40 18.29 -7.50 13.21
C SER A 40 17.25 -8.06 12.24
N ILE A 41 17.76 -8.60 11.12
CA ILE A 41 16.96 -9.38 10.18
C ILE A 41 16.63 -10.69 10.89
N SER A 42 15.40 -10.83 11.38
CA SER A 42 14.90 -12.11 11.90
C SER A 42 13.93 -12.72 10.89
N ASP A 43 14.00 -14.04 10.73
CA ASP A 43 13.12 -14.79 9.80
C ASP A 43 11.64 -14.53 10.08
N ARG A 44 11.29 -14.32 11.36
CA ARG A 44 9.93 -13.99 11.79
C ARG A 44 9.47 -12.61 11.29
N ARG A 45 10.36 -11.62 11.21
CA ARG A 45 10.06 -10.27 10.70
C ARG A 45 9.93 -10.24 9.18
N LEU A 46 10.79 -10.99 8.48
CA LEU A 46 10.65 -11.20 7.04
C LEU A 46 9.30 -11.85 6.70
N LEU A 47 8.91 -12.89 7.44
CA LEU A 47 7.62 -13.55 7.27
C LEU A 47 6.44 -12.60 7.54
N GLN A 48 6.53 -11.77 8.59
CA GLN A 48 5.51 -10.75 8.90
C GLN A 48 5.41 -9.67 7.82
N GLY A 49 6.54 -9.20 7.28
CA GLY A 49 6.57 -8.26 6.16
C GLY A 49 5.93 -8.86 4.91
N LEU A 50 6.26 -10.12 4.59
CA LEU A 50 5.68 -10.86 3.46
C LEU A 50 4.17 -10.99 3.61
N TRP A 51 3.72 -11.39 4.80
CA TRP A 51 2.31 -11.54 5.09
C TRP A 51 1.57 -10.21 4.91
N ARG A 52 2.10 -9.10 5.43
CA ARG A 52 1.52 -7.76 5.26
C ARG A 52 1.44 -7.31 3.81
N GLY A 53 2.50 -7.51 3.03
CA GLY A 53 2.52 -7.18 1.60
C GLY A 53 1.52 -8.00 0.80
N LEU A 54 1.44 -9.32 1.05
CA LEU A 54 0.46 -10.20 0.41
C LEU A 54 -0.97 -9.84 0.80
N LEU A 55 -1.22 -9.55 2.08
CA LEU A 55 -2.54 -9.17 2.58
C LEU A 55 -2.99 -7.84 1.94
N LEU A 56 -2.07 -6.88 1.75
CA LEU A 56 -2.33 -5.64 1.03
C LEU A 56 -2.80 -5.91 -0.41
N LEU A 57 -2.03 -6.69 -1.16
CA LEU A 57 -2.41 -7.04 -2.53
C LEU A 57 -3.73 -7.80 -2.59
N PHE A 58 -3.94 -8.76 -1.68
CA PHE A 58 -5.14 -9.57 -1.62
C PHE A 58 -6.38 -8.74 -1.35
N VAL A 59 -6.30 -7.80 -0.39
CA VAL A 59 -7.40 -6.87 -0.08
C VAL A 59 -7.75 -6.03 -1.31
N TYR A 60 -6.76 -5.45 -1.99
CA TYR A 60 -7.01 -4.70 -3.21
C TYR A 60 -7.67 -5.54 -4.32
N ILE A 61 -7.28 -6.80 -4.46
CA ILE A 61 -7.88 -7.74 -5.41
C ILE A 61 -9.31 -8.11 -5.01
N ALA A 62 -9.57 -8.41 -3.73
CA ALA A 62 -10.90 -8.78 -3.24
C ALA A 62 -11.92 -7.66 -3.46
N PHE A 63 -11.54 -6.40 -3.23
CA PHE A 63 -12.42 -5.26 -3.47
C PHE A 63 -12.71 -5.01 -4.96
N THR A 64 -11.93 -5.58 -5.90
CA THR A 64 -12.27 -5.53 -7.34
C THR A 64 -13.45 -6.41 -7.75
N ILE A 65 -13.92 -7.30 -6.86
CA ILE A 65 -15.14 -8.09 -7.09
C ILE A 65 -16.33 -7.16 -7.27
N ILE A 66 -16.34 -6.00 -6.63
CA ILE A 66 -17.35 -4.96 -6.85
C ILE A 66 -16.87 -4.12 -8.05
N PRO A 67 -17.61 -4.08 -9.17
CA PRO A 67 -17.17 -3.42 -10.40
C PRO A 67 -17.41 -1.90 -10.33
N THR A 68 -17.09 -1.29 -9.18
CA THR A 68 -17.23 0.14 -8.93
C THR A 68 -15.88 0.70 -8.50
N ARG A 69 -15.48 1.83 -9.11
CA ARG A 69 -14.23 2.52 -8.74
C ARG A 69 -14.23 2.98 -7.27
N ALA A 70 -15.41 3.17 -6.68
CA ALA A 70 -15.58 3.49 -5.27
C ALA A 70 -15.17 2.33 -4.35
N ALA A 71 -15.23 1.07 -4.78
CA ALA A 71 -14.82 -0.05 -3.94
C ALA A 71 -13.33 0.00 -3.56
N ILE A 72 -12.49 0.62 -4.40
CA ILE A 72 -11.04 0.78 -4.15
C ILE A 72 -10.75 1.83 -3.07
N THR A 73 -11.71 2.69 -2.73
CA THR A 73 -11.50 3.74 -1.72
C THR A 73 -11.41 3.16 -0.32
N ILE A 74 -12.10 2.05 -0.06
CA ILE A 74 -12.10 1.36 1.23
C ILE A 74 -10.69 0.84 1.57
N PRO A 75 -10.05 0.00 0.74
CA PRO A 75 -8.69 -0.44 1.03
C PRO A 75 -7.71 0.74 1.01
N SER A 76 -7.86 1.68 0.09
CA SER A 76 -7.01 2.89 0.05
C SER A 76 -7.08 3.68 1.35
N PHE A 77 -8.25 3.82 1.97
CA PHE A 77 -8.42 4.52 3.24
C PHE A 77 -7.54 3.93 4.35
N PHE A 78 -7.54 2.60 4.52
CA PHE A 78 -6.69 1.93 5.51
C PHE A 78 -5.20 2.09 5.19
N TYR A 79 -4.79 1.91 3.93
CA TYR A 79 -3.38 1.96 3.55
C TYR A 79 -2.80 3.38 3.52
N PHE A 80 -3.60 4.40 3.18
CA PHE A 80 -3.21 5.82 3.34
C PHE A 80 -3.13 6.21 4.81
N GLY A 81 -3.96 5.63 5.69
CA GLY A 81 -3.82 5.82 7.14
C GLY A 81 -2.48 5.29 7.66
N LEU A 82 -2.08 4.09 7.22
CA LEU A 82 -0.76 3.53 7.50
C LEU A 82 0.38 4.39 6.92
N LEU A 83 0.21 4.93 5.70
CA LEU A 83 1.18 5.87 5.13
C LEU A 83 1.39 7.08 6.03
N GLY A 84 0.31 7.65 6.58
CA GLY A 84 0.39 8.75 7.55
C GLY A 84 1.23 8.38 8.78
N SER A 85 1.07 7.17 9.30
CA SER A 85 1.88 6.69 10.42
C SER A 85 3.37 6.51 10.08
N TYR A 86 3.70 6.05 8.86
CA TYR A 86 5.09 5.95 8.40
C TYR A 86 5.72 7.31 8.14
N LEU A 87 4.96 8.27 7.62
CA LEU A 87 5.42 9.66 7.46
C LEU A 87 5.70 10.32 8.82
N TRP A 88 4.88 10.03 9.84
CA TRP A 88 5.15 10.47 11.20
C TRP A 88 6.45 9.85 11.74
N GLN A 89 6.62 8.52 11.60
CA GLN A 89 7.85 7.84 12.01
C GLN A 89 9.09 8.41 11.31
N PHE A 90 9.00 8.66 10.00
CA PHE A 90 10.06 9.33 9.24
C PHE A 90 10.42 10.69 9.80
N MET A 91 9.43 11.51 10.16
CA MET A 91 9.70 12.79 10.80
C MET A 91 10.48 12.63 12.12
N MET A 92 10.16 11.62 12.92
CA MET A 92 10.88 11.34 14.18
C MET A 92 12.31 10.88 13.93
N VAL A 93 12.55 10.06 12.90
CA VAL A 93 13.90 9.63 12.51
C VAL A 93 14.73 10.83 12.01
N VAL A 94 14.13 11.74 11.23
CA VAL A 94 14.78 12.97 10.79
C VAL A 94 15.18 13.85 11.99
N LEU A 95 14.29 14.01 12.98
CA LEU A 95 14.55 14.78 14.19
C LEU A 95 15.65 14.17 15.08
N SER A 96 15.87 12.85 15.00
CA SER A 96 16.94 12.17 15.74
C SER A 96 18.35 12.46 15.20
N GLY A 97 18.47 13.01 13.98
CA GLY A 97 19.77 13.30 13.34
C GLY A 97 20.54 12.06 12.88
N ASN A 98 19.91 10.87 12.82
CA ASN A 98 20.56 9.65 12.35
C ASN A 98 20.48 9.51 10.82
N TRP A 99 21.52 9.94 10.09
CA TRP A 99 21.57 9.88 8.61
C TRP A 99 21.30 8.49 8.02
N ARG A 100 21.77 7.41 8.67
CA ARG A 100 21.52 6.04 8.18
C ARG A 100 20.06 5.66 8.29
N GLY A 101 19.40 6.02 9.40
CA GLY A 101 17.97 5.82 9.60
C GLY A 101 17.14 6.60 8.60
N ILE A 102 17.49 7.87 8.36
CA ILE A 102 16.77 8.75 7.41
C ILE A 102 16.75 8.14 6.01
N VAL A 103 17.90 7.65 5.51
CA VAL A 103 17.99 7.07 4.17
C VAL A 103 17.15 5.80 4.04
N ILE A 104 17.24 4.89 5.02
CA ILE A 104 16.50 3.62 4.99
C ILE A 104 14.98 3.87 5.09
N ASP A 105 14.56 4.80 5.92
CA ASP A 105 13.14 5.12 6.13
C ASP A 105 12.53 5.89 4.95
N LEU A 106 13.32 6.75 4.31
CA LEU A 106 12.91 7.36 3.04
C LEU A 106 12.66 6.29 1.96
N ILE A 107 13.58 5.33 1.82
CA ILE A 107 13.44 4.24 0.84
C ILE A 107 12.22 3.37 1.17
N PHE A 108 11.96 3.13 2.46
CA PHE A 108 10.78 2.39 2.92
C PHE A 108 9.47 3.10 2.58
N VAL A 109 9.34 4.38 2.93
CA VAL A 109 8.16 5.19 2.62
C VAL A 109 7.91 5.23 1.12
N VAL A 110 8.95 5.46 0.31
CA VAL A 110 8.86 5.47 -1.15
C VAL A 110 8.41 4.10 -1.69
N SER A 111 9.01 3.01 -1.20
CA SER A 111 8.64 1.65 -1.62
C SER A 111 7.19 1.34 -1.29
N TYR A 112 6.70 1.78 -0.13
CA TYR A 112 5.32 1.60 0.28
C TYR A 112 4.34 2.43 -0.58
N ILE A 113 4.69 3.68 -0.94
CA ILE A 113 3.90 4.50 -1.87
C ILE A 113 3.79 3.83 -3.23
N ILE A 114 4.91 3.31 -3.76
CA ILE A 114 4.94 2.61 -5.06
C ILE A 114 4.08 1.34 -4.98
N LEU A 115 4.14 0.59 -3.87
CA LEU A 115 3.35 -0.62 -3.67
C LEU A 115 1.84 -0.32 -3.67
N ILE A 116 1.41 0.72 -2.95
CA ILE A 116 0.01 1.19 -2.97
C ILE A 116 -0.39 1.61 -4.38
N TYR A 117 0.47 2.34 -5.09
CA TYR A 117 0.21 2.80 -6.45
C TYR A 117 0.00 1.62 -7.41
N CYS A 118 0.91 0.64 -7.40
CA CYS A 118 0.81 -0.57 -8.22
C CYS A 118 -0.44 -1.38 -7.90
N ALA A 119 -0.78 -1.54 -6.62
CA ALA A 119 -1.98 -2.25 -6.18
C ALA A 119 -3.25 -1.54 -6.67
N THR A 120 -3.32 -0.22 -6.48
CA THR A 120 -4.44 0.63 -6.88
C THR A 120 -4.63 0.61 -8.40
N MET A 121 -3.54 0.74 -9.16
CA MET A 121 -3.57 0.72 -10.62
C MET A 121 -4.02 -0.64 -11.17
N SER A 122 -3.50 -1.73 -10.60
CA SER A 122 -3.90 -3.09 -10.95
C SER A 122 -5.39 -3.31 -10.67
N SER A 123 -5.87 -2.86 -9.51
CA SER A 123 -7.29 -2.94 -9.16
C SER A 123 -8.18 -2.15 -10.12
N PHE A 124 -7.77 -0.95 -10.52
CA PHE A 124 -8.52 -0.17 -11.52
C PHE A 124 -8.58 -0.85 -12.88
N GLN A 125 -7.48 -1.46 -13.33
CA GLN A 125 -7.46 -2.21 -14.59
C GLN A 125 -8.40 -3.41 -14.53
N ILE A 126 -8.41 -4.16 -13.42
CA ILE A 126 -9.33 -5.29 -13.23
C ILE A 126 -10.78 -4.80 -13.27
N ILE A 127 -11.12 -3.75 -12.51
CA ILE A 127 -12.48 -3.18 -12.47
C ILE A 127 -12.92 -2.71 -13.86
N ASN A 128 -12.05 -2.06 -14.63
CA ASN A 128 -12.42 -1.57 -15.96
C ASN A 128 -12.74 -2.73 -16.93
N VAL A 129 -11.93 -3.79 -16.92
CA VAL A 129 -12.13 -4.98 -17.75
C VAL A 129 -13.40 -5.74 -17.35
N VAL A 130 -13.69 -5.82 -16.05
CA VAL A 130 -14.87 -6.50 -15.51
C VAL A 130 -16.15 -5.69 -15.76
N HIS A 131 -16.10 -4.37 -15.62
CA HIS A 131 -17.24 -3.48 -15.88
C HIS A 131 -17.67 -3.50 -17.35
N LYS A 132 -16.71 -3.48 -18.29
CA LYS A 132 -16.98 -3.52 -19.74
C LYS A 132 -17.62 -4.84 -20.21
N ASN A 133 -17.49 -5.92 -19.44
CA ASN A 133 -17.91 -7.27 -19.81
C ASN A 133 -18.98 -7.86 -18.88
N ARG A 134 -19.93 -7.03 -18.42
CA ARG A 134 -21.02 -7.46 -17.54
C ARG A 134 -21.83 -8.58 -18.21
N SER A 135 -21.82 -9.77 -17.62
CA SER A 135 -22.30 -11.02 -18.23
C SER A 135 -22.69 -12.01 -17.13
N VAL A 136 -23.56 -12.97 -17.46
CA VAL A 136 -24.05 -14.04 -16.58
C VAL A 136 -22.90 -14.79 -15.86
N TYR A 137 -21.73 -14.93 -16.49
CA TYR A 137 -20.54 -15.56 -15.91
C TYR A 137 -19.58 -14.55 -15.24
N TYR A 138 -20.11 -13.73 -14.34
CA TYR A 138 -19.35 -12.63 -13.71
C TYR A 138 -18.08 -13.10 -12.99
N PHE A 139 -18.18 -14.08 -12.09
CA PHE A 139 -17.04 -14.56 -11.30
C PHE A 139 -15.94 -15.22 -12.14
N SER A 140 -16.32 -16.01 -13.16
CA SER A 140 -15.35 -16.64 -14.07
C SER A 140 -14.57 -15.60 -14.88
N LYS A 141 -15.25 -14.54 -15.36
CA LYS A 141 -14.59 -13.43 -16.06
C LYS A 141 -13.76 -12.55 -15.12
N TRP A 142 -14.21 -12.32 -13.90
CA TRP A 142 -13.44 -11.63 -12.86
C TRP A 142 -12.13 -12.38 -12.59
N PHE A 143 -12.18 -13.68 -12.33
CA PHE A 143 -10.98 -14.48 -12.08
C PHE A 143 -10.00 -14.49 -13.27
N LYS A 144 -10.51 -14.63 -14.50
CA LYS A 144 -9.68 -14.50 -15.72
C LYS A 144 -9.03 -13.12 -15.84
N SER A 145 -9.73 -12.06 -15.46
CA SER A 145 -9.23 -10.68 -15.51
C SER A 145 -8.16 -10.44 -14.45
N VAL A 146 -8.40 -10.87 -13.21
CA VAL A 146 -7.42 -10.85 -12.13
C VAL A 146 -6.14 -11.58 -12.55
N ARG A 147 -6.26 -12.82 -13.04
CA ARG A 147 -5.11 -13.62 -13.48
C ARG A 147 -4.33 -12.94 -14.60
N ARG A 148 -5.01 -12.31 -15.56
CA ARG A 148 -4.38 -11.59 -16.67
C ARG A 148 -3.60 -10.36 -16.18
N VAL A 149 -4.20 -9.54 -15.31
CA VAL A 149 -3.57 -8.32 -14.78
C VAL A 149 -2.40 -8.66 -13.87
N ILE A 150 -2.55 -9.65 -12.98
CA ILE A 150 -1.45 -10.14 -12.13
C ILE A 150 -0.31 -10.67 -12.99
N LYS A 151 -0.58 -11.47 -14.03
CA LYS A 151 0.47 -11.99 -14.92
C LYS A 151 1.19 -10.87 -15.67
N ALA A 152 0.47 -9.82 -16.07
CA ALA A 152 1.06 -8.66 -16.75
C ALA A 152 1.97 -7.83 -15.83
N HIS A 153 1.63 -7.72 -14.53
CA HIS A 153 2.37 -6.92 -13.55
C HIS A 153 3.21 -7.76 -12.58
N TRP A 154 3.41 -9.05 -12.83
CA TRP A 154 3.98 -9.98 -11.84
C TRP A 154 5.40 -9.58 -11.41
N LEU A 155 6.24 -9.14 -12.35
CA LEU A 155 7.60 -8.65 -12.11
C LEU A 155 7.58 -7.39 -11.25
N SER A 156 6.74 -6.41 -11.60
CA SER A 156 6.62 -5.17 -10.81
C SER A 156 6.10 -5.45 -9.40
N LEU A 157 5.09 -6.32 -9.26
CA LEU A 157 4.51 -6.67 -7.98
C LEU A 157 5.50 -7.43 -7.09
N THR A 158 6.25 -8.38 -7.65
CA THR A 158 7.24 -9.16 -6.89
C THR A 158 8.42 -8.31 -6.46
N VAL A 159 8.97 -7.47 -7.33
CA VAL A 159 10.09 -6.58 -7.00
C VAL A 159 9.70 -5.57 -5.93
N VAL A 160 8.55 -4.90 -6.08
CA VAL A 160 8.11 -3.87 -5.12
C VAL A 160 7.70 -4.49 -3.78
N THR A 161 7.06 -5.67 -3.79
CA THR A 161 6.75 -6.40 -2.56
C THR A 161 8.02 -6.90 -1.88
N GLY A 162 8.98 -7.43 -2.63
CA GLY A 162 10.29 -7.85 -2.11
C GLY A 162 11.04 -6.70 -1.46
N ALA A 163 11.10 -5.54 -2.12
CA ALA A 163 11.70 -4.33 -1.55
C ALA A 163 11.02 -3.90 -0.24
N TYR A 164 9.69 -3.86 -0.22
CA TYR A 164 8.92 -3.55 1.00
C TYR A 164 9.22 -4.52 2.14
N VAL A 165 9.27 -5.83 1.87
CA VAL A 165 9.54 -6.87 2.87
C VAL A 165 10.93 -6.71 3.47
N VAL A 166 11.94 -6.55 2.62
CA VAL A 166 13.33 -6.39 3.05
C VAL A 166 13.45 -5.15 3.93
N LEU A 167 12.91 -4.01 3.49
CA LEU A 167 12.96 -2.77 4.25
C LEU A 167 12.18 -2.87 5.57
N TRP A 168 11.00 -3.49 5.57
CA TRP A 168 10.22 -3.72 6.78
C TRP A 168 10.98 -4.55 7.82
N SER A 169 11.74 -5.55 7.38
CA SER A 169 12.51 -6.41 8.28
C SER A 169 13.67 -5.69 8.98
N VAL A 170 14.10 -4.55 8.44
CA VAL A 170 15.17 -3.71 9.00
C VAL A 170 14.66 -2.75 10.08
N PHE A 171 13.35 -2.49 10.15
CA PHE A 171 12.78 -1.65 11.21
C PHE A 171 12.52 -2.44 12.49
N SER A 172 13.05 -1.93 13.62
CA SER A 172 12.59 -2.31 14.95
C SER A 172 12.02 -1.10 15.69
N LEU A 173 10.76 -1.21 16.09
CA LEU A 173 10.27 -0.48 17.25
C LEU A 173 10.74 -1.26 18.48
N VAL A 174 11.73 -0.73 19.20
CA VAL A 174 12.03 -1.11 20.58
C VAL A 174 11.52 0.00 21.48
#